data_AF-A0A954GXM1-F1
#
_entry.id   AF-A0A954GXM1-F1
#
_cell.length_a   1.000
_cell.length_b   1.000
_cell.length_c   1.000
_cell.angle_alpha   90.00
_cell.angle_beta   90.00
_cell.angle_gamma   90.00
#
_symmetry.space_group_name_H-M   'P 1'
#
loop_
_entity.id
_entity.type
_entity.pdbx_description
1 polymer ?
#
loop_
_entity_poly.entity_id
_entity_poly.type
_entity_poly.pdbx_seq_one_letter_code
_entity_poly.pdbx_strand_id
1 'polypeptide(L)'
;MLSLECCHSEWSEDMKPFPLLSLVVLTCLMTKADAGIIVSFSPTIPSPLVAGGSGQVDVLIASDTGTDLLDQYLASVVLSPVGGPLGGLVFSPFQSETFLTDSSYVFFNRSQSVNLGAPAGTVNFSGDVYSAYDATDDGSGPPPAPGLQDPIFVPTVGNEALLFRLDLDALAAGTYEIDLDPLSQFVDENGFDISFASTSGFLTVNPAPAAVPEPGSILLLSVGTMVAAVRYRRCKQASESIASSREA
;
A
#
# COMPACT_ATOMS: atom_id res chain seq x y z
N MET A 1 45.47 24.92 40.87
CA MET A 1 45.70 25.36 42.27
C MET A 1 44.32 25.44 42.92
N LEU A 2 44.16 24.88 44.14
CA LEU A 2 42.92 24.37 44.79
C LEU A 2 42.75 22.86 44.49
N SER A 3 43.41 21.94 45.22
CA SER A 3 43.41 21.57 46.65
C SER A 3 42.39 20.47 46.93
N LEU A 4 42.94 19.31 47.26
CA LEU A 4 42.25 18.09 47.70
C LEU A 4 41.47 18.33 48.99
N GLU A 5 40.34 17.63 49.15
CA GLU A 5 39.95 17.08 50.44
C GLU A 5 39.50 15.62 50.28
N CYS A 6 40.24 14.78 50.99
CA CYS A 6 40.12 13.34 51.10
C CYS A 6 39.20 13.05 52.30
N CYS A 7 38.24 12.15 52.16
CA CYS A 7 37.55 11.58 53.31
C CYS A 7 37.36 10.08 53.12
N HIS A 8 38.24 9.32 53.78
CA HIS A 8 38.02 7.94 54.17
C HIS A 8 36.89 7.89 55.21
N SER A 9 35.93 7.00 55.05
CA SER A 9 35.40 6.30 56.22
C SER A 9 35.02 4.87 55.87
N GLU A 10 35.41 4.00 56.80
CA GLU A 10 35.56 2.57 56.77
C GLU A 10 34.50 2.01 57.70
N TRP A 11 33.56 1.22 57.18
CA TRP A 11 32.59 0.45 57.97
C TRP A 11 32.29 -0.84 57.19
N SER A 12 32.95 -1.93 57.56
CA SER A 12 32.51 -2.92 58.56
C SER A 12 31.51 -3.91 57.96
N GLU A 13 32.03 -5.12 57.79
CA GLU A 13 31.36 -6.32 57.33
C GLU A 13 30.19 -6.68 58.26
N ASP A 14 29.01 -6.88 57.67
CA ASP A 14 27.95 -7.67 58.29
C ASP A 14 27.18 -8.39 57.17
N MET A 15 27.73 -9.54 56.77
CA MET A 15 27.08 -10.52 55.90
C MET A 15 25.84 -11.09 56.61
N LYS A 16 24.67 -10.87 56.03
CA LYS A 16 23.41 -11.57 56.36
C LYS A 16 22.75 -12.08 55.07
N PRO A 17 21.99 -13.18 55.18
CA PRO A 17 21.91 -14.21 54.15
C PRO A 17 21.13 -13.79 52.91
N PHE A 18 21.62 -14.26 51.76
CA PHE A 18 20.99 -14.19 50.46
C PHE A 18 19.50 -14.58 50.52
N PRO A 19 18.56 -13.67 50.25
CA PRO A 19 17.22 -14.08 49.90
C PRO A 19 17.28 -14.69 48.49
N LEU A 20 16.78 -15.92 48.41
CA LEU A 20 16.45 -16.65 47.19
C LEU A 20 15.99 -15.69 46.08
N LEU A 21 16.82 -15.60 45.04
CA LEU A 21 16.46 -15.02 43.77
C LEU A 21 15.37 -15.92 43.15
N SER A 22 14.12 -15.71 43.56
CA SER A 22 12.97 -16.25 42.85
C SER A 22 12.96 -15.62 41.47
N LEU A 23 13.59 -16.31 40.52
CA LEU A 23 13.38 -16.13 39.09
C LEU A 23 11.91 -16.49 38.83
N VAL A 24 11.02 -15.52 39.06
CA VAL A 24 9.67 -15.54 38.50
C VAL A 24 9.89 -15.44 37.00
N VAL A 25 9.99 -16.59 36.35
CA VAL A 25 9.76 -16.72 34.93
C VAL A 25 8.28 -16.39 34.76
N LEU A 26 8.00 -15.10 34.67
CA LEU A 26 6.76 -14.59 34.10
C LEU A 26 6.82 -15.03 32.64
N THR A 27 6.45 -16.28 32.40
CA THR A 27 5.96 -16.66 31.09
C THR A 27 4.79 -15.73 30.86
N CYS A 28 5.04 -14.62 30.17
CA CYS A 28 4.03 -13.96 29.37
C CYS A 28 3.53 -15.07 28.45
N LEU A 29 2.53 -15.82 28.93
CA LEU A 29 1.55 -16.44 28.07
C LEU A 29 1.03 -15.24 27.30
N MET A 30 1.63 -15.01 26.12
CA MET A 30 1.05 -14.18 25.08
C MET A 30 -0.25 -14.91 24.74
N THR A 31 -1.28 -14.72 25.57
CA THR A 31 -2.65 -14.94 25.13
C THR A 31 -2.75 -14.03 23.93
N LYS A 32 -2.77 -14.64 22.74
CA LYS A 32 -3.12 -13.95 21.51
C LYS A 32 -4.33 -13.10 21.89
N ALA A 33 -4.19 -11.77 21.81
CA ALA A 33 -5.36 -10.93 21.97
C ALA A 33 -6.32 -11.43 20.89
N ASP A 34 -7.43 -12.02 21.31
CA ASP A 34 -8.48 -12.45 20.38
C ASP A 34 -8.94 -11.17 19.69
N ALA A 35 -8.58 -11.07 18.42
CA ALA A 35 -8.88 -9.91 17.61
C ALA A 35 -10.20 -10.24 16.92
N GLY A 36 -11.28 -9.57 17.33
CA GLY A 36 -12.59 -9.74 16.71
C GLY A 36 -12.53 -9.65 15.19
N ILE A 37 -11.75 -8.70 14.65
CA ILE A 37 -11.56 -8.52 13.22
C ILE A 37 -10.11 -8.77 12.78
N ILE A 38 -9.94 -9.45 11.65
CA ILE A 38 -8.67 -9.68 10.96
C ILE A 38 -8.73 -8.98 9.60
N VAL A 39 -7.73 -8.14 9.33
CA VAL A 39 -7.55 -7.47 8.04
C VAL A 39 -6.32 -8.00 7.32
N SER A 40 -6.46 -8.27 6.03
CA SER A 40 -5.39 -8.77 5.17
C SER A 40 -5.41 -8.12 3.78
N PHE A 41 -4.35 -8.33 3.00
CA PHE A 41 -4.17 -7.74 1.68
C PHE A 41 -4.03 -8.84 0.63
N SER A 42 -4.74 -8.70 -0.50
CA SER A 42 -4.55 -9.57 -1.65
C SER A 42 -3.25 -9.24 -2.41
N PRO A 43 -2.74 -10.16 -3.24
CA PRO A 43 -1.68 -9.83 -4.19
C PRO A 43 -2.13 -8.75 -5.18
N THR A 44 -1.17 -7.97 -5.70
CA THR A 44 -1.49 -6.94 -6.71
C THR A 44 -2.11 -7.55 -7.97
N ILE A 45 -3.01 -6.83 -8.63
CA ILE A 45 -3.52 -7.18 -9.96
C ILE A 45 -3.18 -6.03 -10.92
N PRO A 46 -2.27 -6.21 -11.89
CA PRO A 46 -1.51 -7.42 -12.18
C PRO A 46 -0.44 -7.77 -11.12
N SER A 47 -0.04 -9.04 -11.07
CA SER A 47 1.11 -9.52 -10.27
C SER A 47 2.16 -10.16 -11.19
N PRO A 48 3.42 -9.71 -11.19
CA PRO A 48 3.96 -8.58 -10.44
C PRO A 48 3.54 -7.22 -11.04
N LEU A 49 3.46 -6.19 -10.20
CA LEU A 49 3.37 -4.81 -10.65
C LEU A 49 4.71 -4.37 -11.26
N VAL A 50 4.68 -3.48 -12.25
CA VAL A 50 5.87 -3.03 -13.00
C VAL A 50 5.98 -1.51 -12.91
N ALA A 51 7.21 -1.00 -12.79
CA ALA A 51 7.46 0.44 -12.79
C ALA A 51 6.93 1.10 -14.08
N GLY A 52 6.25 2.23 -13.93
CA GLY A 52 5.47 2.92 -14.95
C GLY A 52 4.06 2.37 -15.17
N GLY A 53 3.65 1.33 -14.44
CA GLY A 53 2.32 0.73 -14.52
C GLY A 53 1.41 1.10 -13.34
N SER A 54 0.15 0.65 -13.43
CA SER A 54 -0.83 0.71 -12.36
C SER A 54 -1.37 -0.67 -12.02
N GLY A 55 -1.95 -0.82 -10.83
CA GLY A 55 -2.53 -2.06 -10.37
C GLY A 55 -3.48 -1.87 -9.20
N GLN A 56 -4.06 -2.96 -8.72
CA GLN A 56 -5.04 -2.95 -7.63
C GLN A 56 -4.62 -3.90 -6.52
N VAL A 57 -4.98 -3.57 -5.28
CA VAL A 57 -4.89 -4.45 -4.11
C VAL A 57 -6.23 -4.45 -3.41
N ASP A 58 -6.74 -5.64 -3.10
CA ASP A 58 -7.95 -5.78 -2.29
C ASP A 58 -7.56 -5.84 -0.81
N VAL A 59 -8.25 -5.03 -0.01
CA VAL A 59 -8.20 -5.13 1.45
C VAL A 59 -9.36 -6.02 1.88
N LEU A 60 -9.04 -7.09 2.59
CA LEU A 60 -9.98 -8.12 2.97
C LEU A 60 -10.21 -8.09 4.47
N ILE A 61 -11.43 -8.39 4.88
CA ILE A 61 -11.86 -8.43 6.28
C ILE A 61 -12.48 -9.78 6.61
N ALA A 62 -12.14 -10.30 7.79
CA ALA A 62 -12.75 -11.47 8.39
C ALA A 62 -12.92 -11.29 9.89
N SER A 63 -13.78 -12.09 10.49
CA SER A 63 -13.93 -12.25 11.93
C SER A 63 -13.22 -13.52 12.40
N ASP A 64 -12.64 -13.47 13.59
CA ASP A 64 -12.03 -14.65 14.22
C ASP A 64 -13.08 -15.65 14.72
N THR A 65 -14.25 -15.16 15.16
CA THR A 65 -15.36 -15.94 15.72
C THR A 65 -16.51 -16.18 14.74
N GLY A 66 -16.64 -15.30 13.73
CA GLY A 66 -17.80 -15.22 12.84
C GLY A 66 -19.04 -14.60 13.49
N THR A 67 -18.90 -13.98 14.65
CA THR A 67 -20.02 -13.40 15.41
C THR A 67 -19.98 -11.88 15.51
N ASP A 68 -18.90 -11.25 15.04
CA ASP A 68 -18.77 -9.79 15.04
C ASP A 68 -19.76 -9.17 14.06
N LEU A 69 -20.52 -8.20 14.58
CA LEU A 69 -21.42 -7.35 13.82
C LEU A 69 -20.68 -6.05 13.51
N LEU A 70 -20.46 -5.79 12.23
CA LEU A 70 -19.86 -4.55 11.76
C LEU A 70 -20.94 -3.61 11.26
N ASP A 71 -20.92 -2.39 11.77
CA ASP A 71 -21.83 -1.33 11.35
C ASP A 71 -21.09 -0.22 10.59
N GLN A 72 -19.90 0.16 11.00
CA GLN A 72 -19.11 1.20 10.32
C GLN A 72 -17.62 0.93 10.45
N TYR A 73 -16.84 1.48 9.52
CA TYR A 73 -15.39 1.48 9.61
C TYR A 73 -14.81 2.84 9.23
N LEU A 74 -13.67 3.16 9.84
CA LEU A 74 -12.73 4.19 9.41
C LEU A 74 -11.36 3.52 9.32
N ALA A 75 -10.92 3.17 8.12
CA ALA A 75 -9.71 2.40 7.90
C ALA A 75 -8.69 3.24 7.13
N SER A 76 -7.47 3.32 7.64
CA SER A 76 -6.36 3.98 6.94
C SER A 76 -5.28 2.97 6.59
N VAL A 77 -4.78 3.02 5.36
CA VAL A 77 -3.73 2.12 4.85
C VAL A 77 -2.52 2.96 4.49
N VAL A 78 -1.34 2.49 4.91
CA VAL A 78 -0.06 3.18 4.75
C VAL A 78 0.86 2.36 3.85
N LEU A 79 1.51 3.03 2.89
CA LEU A 79 2.59 2.48 2.09
C LEU A 79 3.95 2.92 2.64
N SER A 80 4.81 1.96 2.97
CA SER A 80 6.16 2.21 3.46
C SER A 80 7.21 1.52 2.57
N PRO A 81 8.27 2.21 2.10
CA PRO A 81 9.32 1.54 1.34
C PRO A 81 10.16 0.63 2.23
N VAL A 82 10.36 -0.61 1.79
CA VAL A 82 11.26 -1.59 2.43
C VAL A 82 12.58 -1.70 1.67
N GLY A 83 12.52 -1.62 0.33
CA GLY A 83 13.65 -1.86 -0.57
C GLY A 83 13.57 -1.09 -1.88
N GLY A 84 13.14 0.17 -1.84
CA GLY A 84 12.98 1.05 -3.01
C GLY A 84 13.01 2.53 -2.63
N PRO A 85 12.89 3.46 -3.59
CA PRO A 85 12.83 4.89 -3.29
C PRO A 85 11.49 5.25 -2.61
N LEU A 86 11.53 6.25 -1.72
CA LEU A 86 10.35 6.94 -1.22
C LEU A 86 9.50 7.46 -2.39
N GLY A 87 8.20 7.23 -2.34
CA GLY A 87 7.26 7.62 -3.41
C GLY A 87 7.41 6.82 -4.71
N GLY A 88 8.13 5.69 -4.71
CA GLY A 88 8.19 4.83 -5.89
C GLY A 88 6.96 3.94 -6.10
N LEU A 89 6.14 3.76 -5.07
CA LEU A 89 4.77 3.22 -5.16
C LEU A 89 3.87 4.17 -4.39
N VAL A 90 2.76 4.59 -5.00
CA VAL A 90 1.78 5.49 -4.40
C VAL A 90 0.38 4.98 -4.66
N PHE A 91 -0.58 5.38 -3.82
CA PHE A 91 -1.99 5.28 -4.14
C PHE A 91 -2.31 6.23 -5.30
N SER A 92 -3.13 5.77 -6.23
CA SER A 92 -3.59 6.62 -7.33
C SER A 92 -4.42 7.78 -6.79
N PRO A 93 -4.23 9.02 -7.26
CA PRO A 93 -5.00 10.17 -6.76
C PRO A 93 -6.50 10.05 -7.04
N PHE A 94 -6.89 9.22 -8.01
CA PHE A 94 -8.28 8.87 -8.29
C PHE A 94 -8.49 7.39 -7.98
N GLN A 95 -9.28 7.12 -6.95
CA GLN A 95 -9.61 5.75 -6.54
C GLN A 95 -10.92 5.31 -7.18
N SER A 96 -10.96 4.09 -7.68
CA SER A 96 -12.16 3.44 -8.19
C SER A 96 -13.05 3.01 -7.04
N GLU A 97 -14.28 3.53 -7.02
CA GLU A 97 -15.29 3.12 -6.04
C GLU A 97 -16.19 1.99 -6.56
N THR A 98 -15.74 1.29 -7.61
CA THR A 98 -16.51 0.16 -8.19
C THR A 98 -16.74 -0.97 -7.19
N PHE A 99 -15.86 -1.11 -6.19
CA PHE A 99 -16.01 -2.07 -5.10
C PHE A 99 -17.30 -1.88 -4.30
N LEU A 100 -17.84 -0.66 -4.20
CA LEU A 100 -19.09 -0.40 -3.48
C LEU A 100 -20.30 -1.16 -4.05
N THR A 101 -20.20 -1.57 -5.32
CA THR A 101 -21.23 -2.35 -6.03
C THR A 101 -20.84 -3.82 -6.23
N ASP A 102 -19.69 -4.23 -5.72
CA ASP A 102 -19.22 -5.62 -5.80
C ASP A 102 -19.96 -6.47 -4.76
N SER A 103 -20.49 -7.63 -5.15
CA SER A 103 -21.19 -8.53 -4.24
C SER A 103 -20.32 -9.12 -3.12
N SER A 104 -18.99 -9.05 -3.26
CA SER A 104 -18.04 -9.45 -2.22
C SER A 104 -17.77 -8.35 -1.19
N TYR A 105 -18.20 -7.12 -1.45
CA TYR A 105 -18.04 -6.00 -0.53
C TYR A 105 -18.83 -6.21 0.75
N VAL A 106 -18.19 -5.92 1.89
CA VAL A 106 -18.75 -6.14 3.23
C VAL A 106 -20.09 -5.42 3.39
N PHE A 107 -20.24 -4.20 2.86
CA PHE A 107 -21.52 -3.46 2.89
C PHE A 107 -22.28 -3.47 1.56
N PHE A 108 -22.15 -4.53 0.76
CA PHE A 108 -22.91 -4.64 -0.49
C PHE A 108 -24.43 -4.45 -0.28
N ASN A 109 -25.03 -3.56 -1.08
CA ASN A 109 -26.44 -3.09 -0.97
C ASN A 109 -26.83 -2.39 0.33
N ARG A 110 -25.86 -2.07 1.20
CA ARG A 110 -26.08 -1.40 2.50
C ARG A 110 -25.12 -0.23 2.73
N SER A 111 -24.31 0.13 1.73
CA SER A 111 -23.33 1.21 1.86
C SER A 111 -24.00 2.57 2.01
N GLN A 112 -23.71 3.25 3.11
CA GLN A 112 -24.08 4.64 3.32
C GLN A 112 -23.46 5.54 2.24
N SER A 113 -22.21 5.29 1.85
CA SER A 113 -21.53 6.04 0.79
C SER A 113 -22.29 5.98 -0.54
N VAL A 114 -22.81 4.80 -0.89
CA VAL A 114 -23.69 4.64 -2.07
C VAL A 114 -25.01 5.38 -1.89
N ASN A 115 -25.68 5.24 -0.74
CA ASN A 115 -26.99 5.86 -0.49
C ASN A 115 -26.92 7.39 -0.49
N LEU A 116 -25.82 7.96 0.00
CA LEU A 116 -25.59 9.40 0.06
C LEU A 116 -24.90 9.97 -1.20
N GLY A 117 -24.36 9.11 -2.07
CA GLY A 117 -23.51 9.53 -3.19
C GLY A 117 -22.23 10.23 -2.73
N ALA A 118 -21.70 9.83 -1.57
CA ALA A 118 -20.50 10.38 -0.98
C ALA A 118 -19.28 9.51 -1.34
N PRO A 119 -18.09 10.10 -1.48
CA PRO A 119 -16.88 9.31 -1.70
C PRO A 119 -16.55 8.45 -0.47
N ALA A 120 -16.21 7.20 -0.70
CA ALA A 120 -15.90 6.21 0.33
C ALA A 120 -14.46 6.31 0.84
N GLY A 121 -13.58 7.09 0.19
CA GLY A 121 -12.23 7.29 0.67
C GLY A 121 -11.46 8.42 0.00
N THR A 122 -10.29 8.72 0.53
CA THR A 122 -9.40 9.80 0.08
C THR A 122 -7.95 9.40 0.20
N VAL A 123 -7.12 9.92 -0.71
CA VAL A 123 -5.65 9.78 -0.66
C VAL A 123 -5.07 11.08 -0.13
N ASN A 124 -4.08 10.98 0.75
CA ASN A 124 -3.36 12.14 1.27
C ASN A 124 -2.50 12.82 0.18
N PHE A 125 -1.93 13.98 0.49
CA PHE A 125 -1.15 14.74 -0.50
C PHE A 125 0.14 14.04 -0.95
N SER A 126 0.77 13.24 -0.10
CA SER A 126 1.99 12.48 -0.42
C SER A 126 1.73 11.20 -1.22
N GLY A 127 0.48 10.74 -1.31
CA GLY A 127 0.11 9.52 -2.03
C GLY A 127 0.46 8.22 -1.30
N ASP A 128 0.88 8.30 -0.04
CA ASP A 128 1.34 7.15 0.77
C ASP A 128 0.33 6.71 1.82
N VAL A 129 -0.74 7.48 2.05
CA VAL A 129 -1.84 7.10 2.94
C VAL A 129 -3.17 7.21 2.20
N TYR A 130 -3.96 6.15 2.26
CA TYR A 130 -5.36 6.13 1.85
C TYR A 130 -6.24 5.93 3.08
N SER A 131 -7.28 6.73 3.23
CA SER A 131 -8.26 6.62 4.30
C SER A 131 -9.65 6.39 3.71
N ALA A 132 -10.30 5.30 4.12
CA ALA A 132 -11.67 4.97 3.75
C ALA A 132 -12.61 5.03 4.96
N TYR A 133 -13.84 5.45 4.69
CA TYR A 133 -14.94 5.42 5.64
C TYR A 133 -16.19 4.92 4.92
N ASP A 134 -16.89 3.99 5.55
CA ASP A 134 -18.24 3.65 5.16
C ASP A 134 -19.02 3.12 6.38
N ALA A 135 -20.33 3.13 6.26
CA ALA A 135 -21.24 2.62 7.28
C ALA A 135 -22.40 1.86 6.63
N THR A 136 -23.10 1.05 7.40
CA THR A 136 -24.34 0.44 6.95
C THR A 136 -25.50 1.45 6.97
N ASP A 137 -26.41 1.30 6.02
CA ASP A 137 -27.58 2.14 5.86
C ASP A 137 -28.71 1.32 5.21
N ASP A 138 -29.85 1.21 5.92
CA ASP A 138 -31.02 0.44 5.49
C ASP A 138 -31.84 1.10 4.36
N GLY A 139 -31.48 2.32 3.94
CA GLY A 139 -32.15 3.08 2.90
C GLY A 139 -33.52 3.62 3.31
N SER A 140 -33.92 3.54 4.58
CA SER A 140 -35.21 4.08 5.05
C SER A 140 -35.23 5.61 5.13
N GLY A 141 -34.05 6.24 5.15
CA GLY A 141 -33.88 7.68 5.17
C GLY A 141 -34.21 8.32 3.82
N PRO A 142 -34.90 9.48 3.79
CA PRO A 142 -35.08 10.22 2.54
C PRO A 142 -33.73 10.85 2.14
N PRO A 143 -33.27 10.74 0.88
CA PRO A 143 -32.04 11.40 0.45
C PRO A 143 -32.08 12.92 0.71
N PRO A 144 -31.01 13.55 1.24
CA PRO A 144 -29.68 13.00 1.53
C PRO A 144 -29.49 12.60 3.02
N ALA A 145 -30.55 12.29 3.75
CA ALA A 145 -30.44 11.82 5.12
C ALA A 145 -30.12 10.32 5.14
N PRO A 146 -29.25 9.86 6.06
CA PRO A 146 -29.00 8.43 6.23
C PRO A 146 -30.25 7.72 6.75
N GLY A 147 -30.37 6.45 6.41
CA GLY A 147 -31.32 5.51 7.02
C GLY A 147 -30.94 5.12 8.45
N LEU A 148 -31.53 4.03 8.91
CA LEU A 148 -31.11 3.36 10.12
C LEU A 148 -29.90 2.47 9.82
N GLN A 149 -29.09 2.23 10.84
CA GLN A 149 -28.02 1.24 10.82
C GLN A 149 -28.61 -0.17 10.56
N ASP A 150 -28.03 -0.91 9.62
CA ASP A 150 -28.34 -2.31 9.30
C ASP A 150 -27.04 -3.16 9.35
N PRO A 151 -26.52 -3.39 10.57
CA PRO A 151 -25.23 -4.05 10.80
C PRO A 151 -25.17 -5.42 10.13
N ILE A 152 -23.95 -5.84 9.79
CA ILE A 152 -23.72 -7.12 9.11
C ILE A 152 -22.75 -8.01 9.87
N PHE A 153 -22.95 -9.33 9.76
CA PHE A 153 -21.97 -10.29 10.26
C PHE A 153 -20.72 -10.25 9.38
N VAL A 154 -19.57 -10.06 10.00
CA VAL A 154 -18.28 -10.22 9.33
C VAL A 154 -18.01 -11.72 9.13
N PRO A 155 -17.73 -12.19 7.90
CA PRO A 155 -17.46 -13.60 7.65
C PRO A 155 -16.24 -14.13 8.40
N THR A 156 -16.21 -15.42 8.71
CA THR A 156 -15.02 -16.05 9.33
C THR A 156 -13.83 -16.12 8.39
N VAL A 157 -12.62 -16.26 8.96
CA VAL A 157 -11.39 -16.58 8.22
C VAL A 157 -11.60 -17.75 7.24
N GLY A 158 -11.10 -17.61 6.00
CA GLY A 158 -11.30 -18.52 4.87
C GLY A 158 -12.53 -18.22 4.00
N ASN A 159 -13.37 -17.26 4.40
CA ASN A 159 -14.47 -16.70 3.61
C ASN A 159 -14.43 -15.17 3.66
N GLU A 160 -13.25 -14.58 3.54
CA GLU A 160 -13.02 -13.14 3.71
C GLU A 160 -13.94 -12.30 2.79
N ALA A 161 -14.48 -11.20 3.33
CA ALA A 161 -15.18 -10.19 2.55
C ALA A 161 -14.20 -9.11 2.05
N LEU A 162 -14.54 -8.45 0.94
CA LEU A 162 -13.85 -7.26 0.49
C LEU A 162 -14.21 -6.10 1.40
N LEU A 163 -13.21 -5.44 2.00
CA LEU A 163 -13.38 -4.22 2.77
C LEU A 163 -13.29 -2.98 1.89
N PHE A 164 -12.28 -2.86 1.03
CA PHE A 164 -12.22 -1.89 -0.06
C PHE A 164 -11.11 -2.29 -1.02
N ARG A 165 -11.08 -1.65 -2.19
CA ARG A 165 -10.06 -1.86 -3.22
C ARG A 165 -9.20 -0.61 -3.37
N LEU A 166 -7.89 -0.82 -3.42
CA LEU A 166 -6.88 0.23 -3.54
C LEU A 166 -6.31 0.22 -4.95
N ASP A 167 -6.39 1.36 -5.63
CA ASP A 167 -5.68 1.60 -6.89
C ASP A 167 -4.29 2.17 -6.61
N LEU A 168 -3.28 1.61 -7.27
CA LEU A 168 -1.87 1.89 -7.08
C LEU A 168 -1.22 2.35 -8.39
N ASP A 169 -0.30 3.30 -8.27
CA ASP A 169 0.58 3.74 -9.35
C ASP A 169 2.04 3.45 -8.98
N ALA A 170 2.71 2.63 -9.78
CA ALA A 170 4.11 2.24 -9.59
C ALA A 170 5.03 3.18 -10.37
N LEU A 171 5.68 4.12 -9.69
CA LEU A 171 6.59 5.08 -10.30
C LEU A 171 8.03 4.57 -10.42
N ALA A 172 8.44 3.67 -9.54
CA ALA A 172 9.78 3.09 -9.52
C ALA A 172 9.77 1.65 -9.00
N ALA A 173 10.79 0.88 -9.40
CA ALA A 173 10.98 -0.48 -8.91
C ALA A 173 11.40 -0.48 -7.43
N GLY A 174 10.98 -1.50 -6.70
CA GLY A 174 11.29 -1.66 -5.29
C GLY A 174 10.33 -2.62 -4.58
N THR A 175 10.58 -2.81 -3.29
CA THR A 175 9.66 -3.52 -2.39
C THR A 175 9.06 -2.53 -1.41
N TYR A 176 7.75 -2.62 -1.24
CA TYR A 176 6.94 -1.76 -0.40
C TYR A 176 6.12 -2.61 0.56
N GLU A 177 6.02 -2.18 1.80
CA GLU A 177 5.09 -2.71 2.79
C GLU A 177 3.79 -1.93 2.68
N ILE A 178 2.67 -2.66 2.75
CA ILE A 178 1.34 -2.09 2.88
C ILE A 178 0.77 -2.58 4.21
N ASP A 179 0.34 -1.66 5.06
CA ASP A 179 -0.16 -1.99 6.39
C ASP A 179 -1.37 -1.13 6.74
N LEU A 180 -2.21 -1.64 7.62
CA LEU A 180 -3.35 -0.93 8.18
C LEU A 180 -2.86 -0.07 9.36
N ASP A 181 -3.20 1.22 9.35
CA ASP A 181 -2.88 2.14 10.42
C ASP A 181 -3.50 1.64 11.74
N PRO A 182 -2.72 1.54 12.83
CA PRO A 182 -3.23 1.18 14.15
C PRO A 182 -4.34 2.08 14.70
N LEU A 183 -4.52 3.28 14.14
CA LEU A 183 -5.61 4.20 14.48
C LEU A 183 -6.91 3.94 13.70
N SER A 184 -6.95 2.91 12.85
CA SER A 184 -8.18 2.46 12.20
C SER A 184 -9.23 2.03 13.22
N GLN A 185 -10.50 2.19 12.88
CA GLN A 185 -11.64 1.90 13.74
C GLN A 185 -12.66 1.03 13.01
N PHE A 186 -13.20 0.06 13.73
CA PHE A 186 -14.30 -0.79 13.31
C PHE A 186 -15.32 -0.77 14.44
N VAL A 187 -16.59 -0.53 14.14
CA VAL A 187 -17.58 -0.27 15.18
C VAL A 187 -18.82 -1.12 14.95
N ASP A 188 -19.38 -1.63 16.05
CA ASP A 188 -20.59 -2.45 16.08
C ASP A 188 -21.88 -1.60 16.07
N GLU A 189 -23.04 -2.27 16.13
CA GLU A 189 -24.35 -1.61 16.13
C GLU A 189 -24.63 -0.72 17.34
N ASN A 190 -23.85 -0.88 18.41
CA ASN A 190 -24.00 -0.13 19.64
C ASN A 190 -23.05 1.07 19.71
N GLY A 191 -22.21 1.25 18.69
CA GLY A 191 -21.19 2.29 18.67
C GLY A 191 -19.92 1.92 19.43
N PHE A 192 -19.69 0.63 19.73
CA PHE A 192 -18.48 0.16 20.41
C PHE A 192 -17.40 -0.26 19.41
N ASP A 193 -16.15 0.11 19.71
CA ASP A 193 -14.99 -0.31 18.93
C ASP A 193 -14.78 -1.84 19.03
N ILE A 194 -14.64 -2.46 17.88
CA ILE A 194 -14.26 -3.87 17.72
C ILE A 194 -12.74 -3.93 17.60
N SER A 195 -12.11 -4.71 18.47
CA SER A 195 -10.66 -4.94 18.39
C SER A 195 -10.30 -5.61 17.06
N PHE A 196 -9.22 -5.16 16.43
CA PHE A 196 -8.74 -5.74 15.19
C PHE A 196 -7.25 -6.11 15.25
N ALA A 197 -6.84 -6.99 14.34
CA ALA A 197 -5.46 -7.28 14.01
C ALA A 197 -5.27 -7.19 12.49
N SER A 198 -4.13 -6.65 12.06
CA SER A 198 -3.74 -6.63 10.65
C SER A 198 -2.54 -7.55 10.42
N THR A 199 -2.43 -8.07 9.19
CA THR A 199 -1.19 -8.66 8.69
C THR A 199 -0.66 -7.79 7.56
N SER A 200 0.53 -7.20 7.73
CA SER A 200 1.16 -6.40 6.68
C SER A 200 1.33 -7.22 5.39
N GLY A 201 1.04 -6.57 4.26
CA GLY A 201 1.34 -7.09 2.93
C GLY A 201 2.68 -6.58 2.42
N PHE A 202 3.31 -7.34 1.52
CA PHE A 202 4.50 -6.88 0.79
C PHE A 202 4.23 -6.86 -0.71
N LEU A 203 4.45 -5.71 -1.32
CA LEU A 203 4.24 -5.44 -2.74
C LEU A 203 5.61 -5.30 -3.41
N THR A 204 5.83 -6.07 -4.47
CA THR A 204 7.06 -5.99 -5.28
C THR A 204 6.75 -5.34 -6.62
N VAL A 205 7.42 -4.22 -6.88
CA VAL A 205 7.40 -3.52 -8.17
C VAL A 205 8.65 -3.89 -8.95
N ASN A 206 8.47 -4.59 -10.06
CA ASN A 206 9.55 -4.96 -10.95
C ASN A 206 10.02 -3.77 -11.79
N PRO A 207 11.30 -3.73 -12.19
CA PRO A 207 11.76 -2.75 -13.17
C PRO A 207 10.96 -2.85 -14.46
N ALA A 208 10.70 -1.70 -15.08
CA ALA A 208 10.12 -1.65 -16.41
C ALA A 208 10.97 -2.52 -17.35
N PRO A 209 10.35 -3.29 -18.26
CA PRO A 209 11.09 -4.02 -19.28
C PRO A 209 12.03 -3.04 -19.97
N ALA A 210 13.31 -3.39 -20.06
CA ALA A 210 14.24 -2.59 -20.85
C ALA A 210 13.62 -2.43 -22.23
N ALA A 211 13.45 -1.19 -22.69
CA ALA A 211 12.88 -0.91 -24.00
C ALA A 211 13.75 -1.62 -25.04
N VAL A 212 13.28 -2.77 -25.53
CA VAL A 212 13.95 -3.49 -26.60
C VAL A 212 13.73 -2.62 -27.84
N PRO A 213 14.79 -2.13 -28.51
CA PRO A 213 14.63 -1.35 -29.71
C PRO A 213 13.79 -2.16 -30.70
N GLU A 214 12.62 -1.65 -31.07
CA GLU A 214 11.77 -2.35 -32.02
C GLU A 214 12.59 -2.57 -33.31
N PRO A 215 12.49 -3.73 -33.97
CA PRO A 215 13.25 -4.00 -35.19
C PRO A 215 13.10 -2.90 -36.25
N GLY A 216 11.94 -2.23 -36.28
CA GLY A 216 11.67 -1.09 -37.16
C GLY A 216 12.55 0.13 -36.92
N SER A 217 12.92 0.42 -35.66
CA SER A 217 13.78 1.55 -35.31
C SER A 217 15.23 1.34 -35.75
N ILE A 218 15.73 0.10 -35.66
CA ILE A 218 17.03 -0.32 -36.20
C ILE A 218 17.01 -0.24 -37.74
N LEU A 219 15.91 -0.68 -38.36
CA LEU A 219 15.72 -0.57 -39.80
C LEU A 219 15.75 0.87 -40.29
N LEU A 220 15.01 1.79 -39.65
CA LEU A 220 15.00 3.20 -40.03
C LEU A 220 16.38 3.86 -39.88
N LEU A 221 17.10 3.54 -38.81
CA LEU A 221 18.48 4.01 -38.62
C LEU A 221 19.41 3.46 -39.72
N SER A 222 19.29 2.17 -40.05
CA SER A 222 20.09 1.53 -41.10
C SER A 222 19.81 2.11 -42.49
N VAL A 223 18.54 2.37 -42.83
CA VAL A 223 18.16 3.03 -44.08
C VAL A 223 18.68 4.46 -44.13
N GLY A 224 18.57 5.21 -43.03
CA GLY A 224 19.08 6.58 -42.91
C GLY A 224 20.59 6.66 -43.18
N THR A 225 21.38 5.75 -42.59
CA THR A 225 22.84 5.70 -42.82
C THR A 225 23.20 5.33 -44.25
N MET A 226 22.46 4.42 -44.89
CA MET A 226 22.67 4.09 -46.32
C MET A 226 22.38 5.29 -47.23
N VAL A 227 21.28 6.00 -47.01
CA VAL A 227 20.93 7.20 -47.80
C VAL A 227 21.98 8.29 -47.65
N ALA A 228 22.45 8.54 -46.43
CA ALA A 228 23.52 9.50 -46.16
C ALA A 228 24.84 9.10 -46.86
N ALA A 229 25.21 7.81 -46.81
CA ALA A 229 26.42 7.30 -47.47
C ALA A 229 26.35 7.44 -49.00
N VAL A 230 25.20 7.15 -49.62
CA VAL A 230 24.99 7.33 -51.07
C VAL A 230 25.06 8.80 -51.46
N ARG A 231 24.43 9.70 -50.68
CA ARG A 231 24.47 11.14 -50.93
C ARG A 231 25.89 11.69 -50.82
N TYR A 232 26.63 11.27 -49.79
CA TYR A 232 28.04 11.63 -49.61
C TYR A 232 28.91 11.20 -50.80
N ARG A 233 28.76 9.96 -51.28
CA ARG A 233 29.49 9.48 -52.47
C ARG A 233 29.18 10.30 -53.72
N ARG A 234 27.91 10.65 -53.95
CA ARG A 234 27.51 11.50 -55.10
C ARG A 234 28.10 12.90 -55.02
N CYS A 235 28.08 13.52 -53.84
CA CYS A 235 28.69 14.85 -53.65
C CYS A 235 30.21 14.83 -53.88
N LYS A 236 30.91 13.78 -53.41
CA LYS A 236 32.34 13.62 -53.64
C LYS A 236 32.68 13.48 -55.13
N GLN A 237 31.97 12.63 -55.85
CA GLN A 237 32.17 12.45 -57.30
C GLN A 237 31.92 13.74 -58.10
N ALA A 238 30.90 14.52 -57.72
CA ALA A 238 30.63 15.81 -58.35
C ALA A 238 31.78 16.82 -58.13
N SER A 239 32.39 16.85 -56.94
CA SER A 239 33.52 17.73 -56.66
C SER A 239 34.78 17.35 -57.45
N GLU A 240 35.04 16.05 -57.63
CA GLU A 240 36.18 15.55 -58.41
C GLU A 240 36.01 15.83 -59.92
N SER A 241 34.78 15.70 -60.44
CA SER A 241 34.45 16.07 -61.84
C SER A 241 34.69 17.55 -62.13
N ILE A 242 34.30 18.45 -61.21
CA ILE A 242 34.52 19.90 -61.39
C ILE A 242 36.01 20.23 -61.35
N ALA A 243 36.78 19.59 -60.46
CA ALA A 243 38.23 19.79 -60.38
C ALA A 243 38.94 19.37 -61.68
N SER A 244 38.59 18.19 -62.23
CA SER A 244 39.14 17.70 -63.50
C SER A 244 38.82 18.63 -64.69
N SER A 245 37.64 19.26 -64.72
CA SER A 245 37.26 20.18 -65.80
C SER A 245 37.99 21.53 -65.78
N ARG A 246 38.69 21.88 -64.70
CA ARG A 246 39.47 23.13 -64.59
C ARG A 246 40.93 22.97 -65.02
N GLU A 247 41.42 21.75 -65.16
CA GLU A 247 42.80 21.45 -65.57
C GLU A 247 42.93 21.13 -67.07
N ALA A 248 41.80 21.03 -67.78
CA ALA A 248 41.72 20.87 -69.24
C ALA A 248 41.44 22.22 -69.92
#